data_AF-A0A660ZJY0-F1
#
_entry.id   AF-A0A660ZJY0-F1
#
_cell.length_a   1.000
_cell.length_b   1.000
_cell.length_c   1.000
_cell.angle_alpha   90.00
_cell.angle_beta   90.00
_cell.angle_gamma   90.00
#
_symmetry.space_group_name_H-M   'P 1'
#
loop_
_entity.id
_entity.type
_entity.pdbx_description
1 polymer ?
#
loop_
_entity_poly.entity_id
_entity_poly.type
_entity_poly.pdbx_seq_one_letter_code
_entity_poly.pdbx_strand_id
1 'polypeptide(L)'
;MGEAIRASLTNWADLLTFSRLLLALFILFFALTGNGSPDLVLLIYLAAWTTDNLDGYFARKSGQEGRLANYDLPFDIFLVASGLAYLVSEGFYSPWVPMIYFVAALLLTFFDLKTPLMTLSFIAILLSYRALLRLDGRLAFYALIWALVIAIVNRKGLARQIRLYLAGFKRREKDET
;
A
#
# COMPACT_ATOMS: atom_id res chain seq x y z
N MET A 1 -7.37 25.98 14.39
CA MET A 1 -6.34 25.05 14.90
C MET A 1 -5.01 25.76 14.90
N GLY A 2 -4.35 25.86 16.06
CA GLY A 2 -3.08 26.59 16.21
C GLY A 2 -1.91 25.92 15.50
N GLU A 3 -0.86 26.69 15.20
CA GLU A 3 0.31 26.22 14.43
C GLU A 3 1.04 25.04 15.08
N ALA A 4 1.21 25.06 16.41
CA ALA A 4 1.84 23.96 17.15
C ALA A 4 1.09 22.62 16.98
N ILE A 5 -0.25 22.67 16.93
CA ILE A 5 -1.07 21.48 16.71
C ILE A 5 -0.91 20.98 15.27
N ARG A 6 -0.87 21.89 14.28
CA ARG A 6 -0.63 21.51 12.87
C ARG A 6 0.73 20.84 12.70
N ALA A 7 1.79 21.42 13.25
CA ALA A 7 3.14 20.88 13.18
C ALA A 7 3.24 19.50 13.84
N SER A 8 2.60 19.30 15.00
CA SER A 8 2.56 17.99 15.66
C SER A 8 1.87 16.94 14.79
N LEU A 9 0.73 17.25 14.17
CA LEU A 9 0.02 16.32 13.29
C LEU A 9 0.85 15.94 12.06
N THR A 10 1.60 16.89 11.50
CA THR A 10 2.50 16.64 10.37
C THR A 10 3.65 15.70 10.75
N ASN A 11 4.25 15.88 11.94
CA ASN A 11 5.29 14.98 12.44
C ASN A 11 4.77 13.55 12.65
N TRP A 12 3.51 13.40 13.09
CA TRP A 12 2.87 12.09 13.20
C TRP A 12 2.66 11.43 11.84
N ALA A 13 2.28 12.20 10.81
CA ALA A 13 2.17 11.69 9.46
C ALA A 13 3.54 11.17 8.95
N ASP A 14 4.59 11.99 9.09
CA ASP A 14 5.95 11.58 8.69
C ASP A 14 6.44 10.33 9.43
N LEU A 15 6.19 10.23 10.74
CA LEU A 15 6.57 9.04 11.52
C LEU A 15 5.85 7.78 11.02
N LEU A 16 4.58 7.89 10.65
CA LEU A 16 3.81 6.78 10.11
C LEU A 16 4.31 6.38 8.71
N THR A 17 4.60 7.33 7.83
CA THR A 17 5.25 7.06 6.53
C THR A 17 6.58 6.33 6.72
N PHE A 18 7.43 6.80 7.64
CA PHE A 18 8.72 6.14 7.93
C PHE A 18 8.53 4.73 8.51
N SER A 19 7.55 4.55 9.39
CA SER A 19 7.25 3.23 9.96
C SER A 19 6.86 2.21 8.88
N ARG A 20 6.19 2.65 7.80
CA ARG A 20 5.83 1.79 6.67
C ARG A 20 7.05 1.19 5.99
N LEU A 21 8.10 2.00 5.78
CA LEU A 21 9.36 1.52 5.24
C LEU A 21 9.97 0.45 6.13
N LEU A 22 10.00 0.66 7.45
CA LEU A 22 10.54 -0.32 8.40
C LEU A 22 9.74 -1.64 8.36
N LEU A 23 8.41 -1.57 8.36
CA LEU A 23 7.56 -2.77 8.27
C LEU A 23 7.78 -3.51 6.95
N ALA A 24 7.91 -2.80 5.83
CA ALA A 24 8.24 -3.40 4.53
C ALA A 24 9.62 -4.08 4.53
N LEU A 25 10.62 -3.48 5.20
CA LEU A 25 11.94 -4.08 5.37
C LEU A 25 11.91 -5.35 6.23
N PHE A 26 11.09 -5.39 7.29
CA PHE A 26 10.89 -6.62 8.08
C PHE A 26 10.26 -7.74 7.26
N ILE A 27 9.25 -7.43 6.43
CA ILE A 27 8.64 -8.42 5.54
C ILE A 27 9.67 -8.94 4.53
N LEU A 28 10.46 -8.05 3.94
CA LEU A 28 11.52 -8.45 3.02
C LEU A 28 12.58 -9.32 3.72
N PHE A 29 12.96 -8.97 4.95
CA PHE A 29 13.86 -9.79 5.76
C PHE A 29 13.31 -11.21 5.97
N PHE A 30 12.01 -11.35 6.27
CA PHE A 30 11.37 -12.66 6.38
C PHE A 30 11.34 -13.41 5.06
N ALA A 31 11.08 -12.71 3.94
CA ALA A 31 11.13 -13.30 2.61
C ALA A 31 12.52 -13.86 2.26
N LEU A 32 13.59 -13.14 2.63
CA LEU A 32 14.96 -13.54 2.30
C LEU A 32 15.50 -14.64 3.23
N THR A 33 15.02 -14.71 4.47
CA THR A 33 15.51 -15.66 5.48
C THR A 33 14.63 -16.91 5.61
N GLY A 34 13.38 -16.86 5.15
CA GLY A 34 12.40 -17.93 5.34
C GLY A 34 11.89 -18.09 6.77
N ASN A 35 12.17 -17.12 7.66
CA ASN A 35 11.91 -17.26 9.11
C ASN A 35 10.61 -16.58 9.59
N GLY A 36 9.81 -15.99 8.70
CA GLY A 36 8.57 -15.33 9.07
C GLY A 36 7.39 -16.29 8.99
N SER A 37 6.63 -16.45 10.07
CA SER A 37 5.36 -17.18 9.99
C SER A 37 4.32 -16.37 9.20
N PRO A 38 3.42 -17.04 8.45
CA PRO A 38 2.36 -16.36 7.69
C PRO A 38 1.50 -15.41 8.55
N ASP A 39 1.16 -15.82 9.77
CA ASP A 39 0.39 -15.00 10.72
C ASP A 39 1.11 -13.69 11.06
N LEU A 40 2.41 -13.77 11.38
CA LEU A 40 3.21 -12.59 11.75
C LEU A 40 3.38 -11.66 10.56
N VAL A 41 3.68 -12.22 9.38
CA VAL A 41 3.87 -11.41 8.17
C VAL A 41 2.57 -10.73 7.75
N LEU A 42 1.43 -11.43 7.82
CA LEU A 42 0.13 -10.81 7.59
C LEU A 42 -0.12 -9.68 8.60
N LEU A 43 0.12 -9.91 9.89
CA LEU A 43 -0.07 -8.88 10.92
C LEU A 43 0.74 -7.62 10.62
N ILE A 44 2.03 -7.77 10.28
CA ILE A 44 2.92 -6.67 9.91
C ILE A 44 2.41 -5.96 8.64
N TYR A 45 1.97 -6.73 7.64
CA TYR A 45 1.47 -6.18 6.37
C TYR A 45 0.19 -5.36 6.58
N LEU A 46 -0.77 -5.87 7.34
CA LEU A 46 -2.00 -5.15 7.68
C LEU A 46 -1.71 -3.93 8.57
N ALA A 47 -0.75 -4.03 9.49
CA ALA A 47 -0.29 -2.88 10.27
C ALA A 47 0.29 -1.78 9.37
N ALA A 48 1.13 -2.12 8.39
CA ALA A 48 1.72 -1.18 7.45
C ALA A 48 0.68 -0.46 6.57
N TRP A 49 -0.36 -1.15 6.14
CA TRP A 49 -1.48 -0.50 5.45
C TRP A 49 -2.37 0.32 6.40
N THR A 50 -2.41 -0.03 7.67
CA THR A 50 -3.14 0.76 8.66
C THR A 50 -2.43 2.09 8.90
N THR A 51 -1.09 2.10 8.96
CA THR A 51 -0.31 3.35 9.08
C THR A 51 -0.55 4.29 7.88
N ASP A 52 -0.76 3.74 6.68
CA ASP A 52 -1.14 4.49 5.47
C ASP A 52 -2.54 5.13 5.49
N ASN A 53 -3.47 4.50 6.17
CA ASN A 53 -4.78 5.13 6.34
C ASN A 53 -4.71 6.26 7.37
N LEU A 54 -3.83 6.12 8.37
CA LEU A 54 -3.66 7.07 9.47
C LEU A 54 -2.82 8.30 9.07
N ASP A 55 -1.71 8.14 8.34
CA ASP A 55 -0.87 9.26 7.93
C ASP A 55 -1.63 10.24 7.02
N GLY A 56 -2.40 9.72 6.07
CA GLY A 56 -3.26 10.49 5.21
C GLY A 56 -4.37 11.19 5.99
N TYR A 57 -4.87 10.56 7.06
CA TYR A 57 -5.82 11.23 7.96
C TYR A 57 -5.17 12.41 8.68
N PHE A 58 -3.97 12.23 9.24
CA PHE A 58 -3.24 13.29 9.94
C PHE A 58 -2.81 14.42 9.02
N ALA A 59 -2.30 14.13 7.82
CA ALA A 59 -1.94 15.13 6.82
C ALA A 59 -3.15 15.96 6.36
N ARG A 60 -4.30 15.33 6.12
CA ARG A 60 -5.55 16.06 5.79
C ARG A 60 -6.03 16.94 6.94
N LYS A 61 -5.81 16.49 8.19
CA LYS A 61 -6.22 17.24 9.38
C LYS A 61 -5.28 18.41 9.65
N SER A 62 -3.97 18.26 9.44
CA SER A 62 -2.98 19.33 9.59
C SER A 62 -3.17 20.44 8.55
N GLY A 63 -3.64 20.08 7.34
CA GLY A 63 -3.74 20.98 6.20
C GLY A 63 -2.38 21.38 5.64
N GLN A 64 -1.34 20.59 5.92
CA GLN A 64 0.04 20.77 5.49
C GLN A 64 0.58 19.43 4.98
N GLU A 65 1.42 19.49 3.96
CA GLU A 65 2.16 18.31 3.51
C GLU A 65 3.34 18.04 4.45
N GLY A 66 3.52 16.76 4.79
CA GLY A 66 4.65 16.28 5.59
C GLY A 66 5.95 16.30 4.82
N ARG A 67 7.09 16.27 5.53
CA ARG A 67 8.41 16.23 4.89
C ARG A 67 8.61 14.94 4.11
N LEU A 68 7.94 13.87 4.53
CA LEU A 68 8.03 12.56 3.91
C LEU A 68 6.89 12.26 2.92
N ALA A 69 6.00 13.23 2.65
CA ALA A 69 4.87 13.02 1.73
C ALA A 69 5.29 12.55 0.32
N ASN A 70 6.47 12.99 -0.16
CA ASN A 70 7.00 12.55 -1.45
C ASN A 70 7.44 11.07 -1.47
N TYR A 71 7.62 10.45 -0.30
CA TYR A 71 8.04 9.05 -0.16
C TYR A 71 6.88 8.08 0.09
N ASP A 72 5.66 8.59 0.31
CA ASP A 72 4.48 7.74 0.53
C ASP A 72 4.33 6.70 -0.59
N LEU A 73 4.32 7.16 -1.84
CA LEU A 73 4.13 6.28 -2.99
C LEU A 73 5.30 5.29 -3.20
N PRO A 74 6.58 5.69 -3.18
CA PRO A 74 7.70 4.75 -3.20
C PRO A 74 7.64 3.69 -2.10
N PHE A 75 7.25 4.06 -0.87
CA PHE A 75 7.16 3.12 0.25
C PHE A 75 5.98 2.16 0.11
N ASP A 76 4.87 2.59 -0.48
CA ASP A 76 3.74 1.70 -0.78
C ASP A 76 4.10 0.68 -1.86
N ILE A 77 4.79 1.12 -2.92
CA ILE A 77 5.32 0.23 -3.96
C ILE A 77 6.26 -0.80 -3.34
N PHE A 78 7.17 -0.35 -2.47
CA PHE A 78 8.11 -1.23 -1.78
C PHE A 78 7.39 -2.22 -0.85
N LEU A 79 6.39 -1.77 -0.08
CA LEU A 79 5.58 -2.63 0.79
C LEU A 79 4.90 -3.75 0.00
N VAL A 80 4.26 -3.42 -1.14
CA VAL A 80 3.61 -4.43 -2.00
C VAL A 80 4.64 -5.39 -2.58
N ALA A 81 5.79 -4.90 -3.05
CA ALA A 81 6.86 -5.74 -3.57
C ALA A 81 7.42 -6.69 -2.50
N SER A 82 7.62 -6.22 -1.26
CA SER A 82 8.05 -7.06 -0.13
C SER A 82 7.03 -8.14 0.22
N GLY A 83 5.73 -7.82 0.21
CA GLY A 83 4.67 -8.81 0.41
C GLY A 83 4.66 -9.88 -0.68
N LEU A 84 4.80 -9.49 -1.95
CA LEU A 84 4.94 -10.43 -3.07
C LEU A 84 6.20 -11.29 -2.95
N ALA A 85 7.33 -10.70 -2.51
CA ALA A 85 8.58 -11.43 -2.27
C ALA A 85 8.43 -12.49 -1.17
N TYR A 86 7.68 -12.20 -0.11
CA TYR A 86 7.36 -13.20 0.90
C TYR A 86 6.51 -14.35 0.33
N LEU A 87 5.55 -14.05 -0.54
CA LEU A 87 4.78 -15.12 -1.20
C LEU A 87 5.61 -15.95 -2.19
N VAL A 88 6.73 -15.42 -2.69
CA VAL A 88 7.74 -16.18 -3.43
C VAL A 88 8.49 -17.13 -2.49
N SER A 89 8.89 -16.70 -1.29
CA SER A 89 9.57 -17.57 -0.32
C SER A 89 8.67 -18.71 0.18
N GLU A 90 7.35 -18.47 0.24
CA GLU A 90 6.33 -19.51 0.51
C GLU A 90 6.00 -20.39 -0.72
N GLY A 91 6.66 -20.18 -1.86
CA GLY A 91 6.54 -21.03 -3.04
C GLY A 91 5.30 -20.79 -3.92
N PHE A 92 4.54 -19.71 -3.72
CA PHE A 92 3.33 -19.43 -4.52
C PHE A 92 3.61 -18.82 -5.89
N TYR A 93 4.72 -18.10 -6.02
CA TYR A 93 5.05 -17.31 -7.20
C TYR A 93 6.54 -17.41 -7.55
N SER A 94 6.86 -17.08 -8.80
CA SER A 94 8.25 -16.94 -9.24
C SER A 94 8.85 -15.61 -8.75
N PRO A 95 10.18 -15.52 -8.48
CA PRO A 95 10.86 -14.27 -8.14
C PRO A 95 10.67 -13.13 -9.15
N TRP A 96 10.30 -13.45 -10.40
CA TRP A 96 9.98 -12.45 -11.42
C TRP A 96 8.73 -11.63 -11.10
N VAL A 97 7.77 -12.16 -10.34
CA VAL A 97 6.51 -11.46 -10.01
C VAL A 97 6.74 -10.16 -9.22
N PRO A 98 7.40 -10.17 -8.05
CA PRO A 98 7.71 -8.93 -7.32
C PRO A 98 8.61 -7.99 -8.13
N MET A 99 9.56 -8.52 -8.91
CA MET A 99 10.47 -7.71 -9.74
C MET A 99 9.72 -6.95 -10.84
N ILE A 100 8.87 -7.64 -11.61
CA ILE A 100 8.05 -7.03 -12.67
C ILE A 100 7.10 -6.01 -12.06
N TYR A 101 6.44 -6.33 -10.95
CA TYR A 101 5.58 -5.39 -10.26
C TYR A 101 6.35 -4.11 -9.87
N PHE A 102 7.50 -4.26 -9.23
CA PHE A 102 8.29 -3.13 -8.74
C PHE A 102 8.77 -2.23 -9.89
N VAL A 103 9.36 -2.82 -10.93
CA VAL A 103 9.84 -2.07 -12.11
C VAL A 103 8.68 -1.38 -12.83
N ALA A 104 7.57 -2.10 -13.06
CA ALA A 104 6.39 -1.51 -13.70
C ALA A 104 5.81 -0.36 -12.86
N ALA A 105 5.70 -0.53 -11.54
CA ALA A 105 5.19 0.51 -10.66
C ALA A 105 6.08 1.76 -10.64
N LEU A 106 7.41 1.60 -10.67
CA LEU A 106 8.36 2.71 -10.78
C LEU A 106 8.23 3.44 -12.11
N LEU A 107 8.13 2.71 -13.23
CA LEU A 107 7.94 3.31 -14.56
C LEU A 107 6.61 4.08 -14.64
N LEU A 108 5.52 3.48 -14.15
CA LEU A 108 4.21 4.14 -14.13
C LEU A 108 4.23 5.40 -13.25
N THR A 109 4.99 5.38 -12.15
CA THR A 109 5.20 6.56 -11.30
C THR A 109 6.01 7.64 -12.03
N PHE A 110 7.09 7.25 -12.72
CA PHE A 110 7.94 8.15 -13.49
C PHE A 110 7.17 8.88 -14.59
N PHE A 111 6.23 8.21 -15.26
CA PHE A 111 5.37 8.79 -16.28
C PHE A 111 4.05 9.41 -15.75
N ASP A 112 3.89 9.55 -14.42
CA ASP A 112 2.68 10.07 -13.75
C ASP A 112 1.37 9.33 -14.15
N LEU A 113 1.48 8.04 -14.46
CA LEU A 113 0.36 7.19 -14.91
C LEU A 113 -0.39 6.57 -13.72
N LYS A 114 -1.16 7.40 -13.01
CA LYS A 114 -1.87 7.03 -11.78
C LYS A 114 -2.89 5.90 -11.94
N THR A 115 -3.73 5.93 -12.99
CA THR A 115 -4.79 4.92 -13.19
C THR A 115 -4.23 3.52 -13.50
N PRO A 116 -3.25 3.37 -14.40
CA PRO A 116 -2.55 2.09 -14.57
C PRO A 116 -1.85 1.62 -13.29
N LEU A 117 -1.22 2.53 -12.54
CA LEU A 117 -0.55 2.19 -11.28
C LEU A 117 -1.54 1.62 -10.27
N MET A 118 -2.70 2.28 -10.09
CA MET A 118 -3.78 1.77 -9.24
C MET A 118 -4.28 0.40 -9.69
N THR A 119 -4.40 0.18 -11.01
CA THR A 119 -4.81 -1.11 -11.57
C THR A 119 -3.78 -2.20 -11.28
N LEU A 120 -2.49 -1.90 -11.47
CA LEU A 120 -1.38 -2.80 -11.20
C LEU A 120 -1.33 -3.18 -9.71
N SER A 121 -1.45 -2.21 -8.81
CA SER A 121 -1.51 -2.46 -7.37
C SER A 121 -2.73 -3.28 -6.97
N PHE A 122 -3.89 -3.04 -7.59
CA PHE A 122 -5.09 -3.86 -7.36
C PHE A 122 -4.88 -5.33 -7.79
N ILE A 123 -4.24 -5.56 -8.95
CA ILE A 123 -3.87 -6.91 -9.40
C ILE A 123 -2.93 -7.58 -8.41
N ALA A 124 -1.91 -6.87 -7.91
CA ALA A 124 -1.00 -7.40 -6.89
C ALA A 124 -1.73 -7.79 -5.60
N ILE A 125 -2.69 -6.98 -5.14
CA ILE A 125 -3.53 -7.31 -3.98
C ILE A 125 -4.35 -8.58 -4.22
N LEU A 126 -4.95 -8.74 -5.41
CA LEU A 126 -5.69 -9.95 -5.76
C LEU A 126 -4.80 -11.19 -5.80
N LEU A 127 -3.57 -11.07 -6.31
CA LEU A 127 -2.59 -12.14 -6.28
C LEU A 127 -2.21 -12.51 -4.84
N SER A 128 -1.99 -11.52 -3.97
CA SER A 128 -1.70 -11.76 -2.56
C SER A 128 -2.87 -12.46 -1.86
N TYR A 129 -4.10 -11.99 -2.08
CA TYR A 129 -5.29 -12.61 -1.50
C TYR A 129 -5.49 -14.05 -1.97
N ARG A 130 -5.29 -14.33 -3.27
CA ARG A 130 -5.34 -15.68 -3.83
C ARG A 130 -4.30 -16.61 -3.19
N ALA A 131 -3.11 -16.11 -2.90
CA ALA A 131 -2.08 -16.88 -2.21
C ALA A 131 -2.46 -17.17 -0.76
N LEU A 132 -2.99 -16.18 -0.04
CA LEU A 132 -3.50 -16.37 1.33
C LEU A 132 -4.59 -17.45 1.39
N LEU A 133 -5.53 -17.46 0.43
CA LEU A 133 -6.58 -18.51 0.36
C LEU A 133 -6.00 -19.93 0.20
N ARG A 134 -4.84 -20.06 -0.45
CA ARG A 134 -4.15 -21.34 -0.64
C ARG A 134 -3.24 -21.70 0.53
N LEU A 135 -2.74 -20.71 1.25
CA LEU A 135 -1.88 -20.87 2.41
C LEU A 135 -2.68 -21.25 3.65
N ASP A 136 -3.64 -20.40 4.03
CA ASP A 136 -4.59 -20.64 5.10
C ASP A 136 -5.83 -19.74 4.90
N GLY A 137 -7.00 -20.35 4.72
CA GLY A 137 -8.27 -19.63 4.55
C GLY A 137 -8.60 -18.68 5.71
N ARG A 138 -8.10 -18.94 6.92
CA ARG A 138 -8.25 -18.06 8.09
C ARG A 138 -7.53 -16.73 7.89
N LEU A 139 -6.30 -16.77 7.36
CA LEU A 139 -5.51 -15.57 7.08
C LEU A 139 -6.16 -14.71 6.01
N ALA A 140 -6.69 -15.34 4.95
CA ALA A 140 -7.47 -14.65 3.93
C ALA A 140 -8.73 -14.00 4.54
N PHE A 141 -9.44 -14.70 5.43
CA PHE A 141 -10.60 -14.16 6.14
C PHE A 141 -10.21 -12.94 7.00
N TYR A 142 -9.11 -12.99 7.75
CA TYR A 142 -8.63 -11.84 8.53
C TYR A 142 -8.28 -10.64 7.64
N ALA A 143 -7.61 -10.87 6.51
CA ALA A 143 -7.30 -9.82 5.54
C ALA A 143 -8.58 -9.17 4.97
N LEU A 144 -9.60 -9.98 4.68
CA LEU A 144 -10.90 -9.50 4.19
C LEU A 144 -11.63 -8.66 5.25
N ILE A 145 -11.71 -9.15 6.49
CA ILE A 145 -12.33 -8.41 7.59
C ILE A 145 -11.61 -7.08 7.82
N TRP A 146 -10.27 -7.09 7.84
CA TRP A 146 -9.48 -5.88 7.96
C TRP A 146 -9.78 -4.89 6.81
N ALA A 147 -9.85 -5.38 5.57
CA ALA A 147 -10.14 -4.54 4.40
C ALA A 147 -11.55 -3.91 4.49
N LEU A 148 -12.55 -4.67 4.95
CA LEU A 148 -13.90 -4.17 5.16
C LEU A 148 -13.94 -3.10 6.27
N VAL A 149 -13.23 -3.32 7.38
CA VAL A 149 -13.12 -2.34 8.47
C VAL A 149 -12.50 -1.04 7.96
N ILE A 150 -11.38 -1.12 7.23
CA ILE A 150 -10.73 0.06 6.65
C ILE A 150 -11.63 0.77 5.64
N ALA A 151 -12.36 0.03 4.80
CA ALA A 151 -13.30 0.61 3.85
C ALA A 151 -14.42 1.41 4.55
N ILE A 152 -14.93 0.90 5.68
CA ILE A 152 -15.95 1.58 6.49
C ILE A 152 -15.37 2.82 7.18
N VAL A 153 -14.23 2.68 7.84
CA VAL A 153 -13.57 3.75 8.60
C VAL A 153 -13.11 4.87 7.66
N ASN A 154 -12.47 4.52 6.54
CA ASN A 154 -11.93 5.46 5.56
C ASN A 154 -12.84 5.65 4.33
N ARG A 155 -14.17 5.58 4.50
CA ARG A 155 -15.15 5.74 3.40
C ARG A 155 -14.92 6.98 2.52
N LYS A 156 -14.48 8.10 3.12
CA LYS A 156 -14.20 9.34 2.39
C LYS A 156 -12.92 9.23 1.55
N GLY A 157 -11.88 8.56 2.07
CA GLY A 157 -10.65 8.27 1.35
C GLY A 157 -10.92 7.32 0.18
N LEU A 158 -11.68 6.25 0.41
CA LEU A 158 -12.09 5.32 -0.63
C LEU A 158 -12.87 6.01 -1.76
N ALA A 159 -13.88 6.81 -1.42
CA ALA A 159 -14.64 7.57 -2.42
C ALA A 159 -13.75 8.53 -3.24
N ARG A 160 -12.70 9.11 -2.62
CA ARG A 160 -11.72 9.92 -3.34
C ARG A 160 -10.87 9.08 -4.30
N GLN A 161 -10.37 7.92 -3.87
CA GLN A 161 -9.58 7.02 -4.73
C GLN A 161 -10.40 6.57 -5.95
N ILE A 162 -11.66 6.17 -5.75
CA ILE A 162 -12.57 5.79 -6.83
C ILE A 162 -12.76 6.94 -7.83
N ARG A 163 -12.98 8.17 -7.34
CA ARG A 163 -13.11 9.36 -8.22
C ARG A 163 -11.84 9.64 -9.01
N LEU A 164 -10.66 9.51 -8.39
CA LEU A 164 -9.37 9.70 -9.07
C LEU A 164 -9.16 8.66 -10.17
N TYR A 165 -9.51 7.40 -9.88
CA TYR A 165 -9.44 6.30 -10.84
C TYR A 165 -10.31 6.58 -12.07
N LEU A 166 -11.58 6.93 -11.86
CA LEU A 166 -12.52 7.26 -12.94
C LEU A 166 -12.13 8.51 -13.73
N ALA A 167 -11.63 9.55 -13.04
CA ALA A 167 -11.18 10.78 -13.69
C ALA A 167 -10.00 10.54 -14.62
N GLY A 168 -9.10 9.61 -14.30
CA GLY A 168 -7.97 9.26 -15.17
C GLY A 168 -8.39 8.64 -16.50
N PHE A 169 -9.49 7.87 -16.56
CA PHE A 169 -10.05 7.39 -17.83
C PHE A 169 -10.65 8.53 -18.65
N LYS A 170 -11.42 9.41 -18.01
CA LYS A 170 -12.10 10.53 -18.69
C LYS A 170 -11.12 11.55 -19.29
N ARG A 171 -9.92 11.69 -18.71
CA ARG A 171 -8.88 12.59 -19.23
C ARG A 171 -8.25 12.04 -20.52
N ARG A 172 -7.94 10.74 -20.57
CA ARG A 172 -7.41 10.10 -21.79
C ARG A 172 -8.39 10.13 -22.95
N GLU A 173 -9.68 9.89 -22.68
CA GLU A 173 -10.72 9.93 -23.72
C GLU A 173 -10.81 11.30 -24.41
N LYS A 174 -10.51 12.39 -23.69
CA LYS A 174 -10.47 13.75 -24.26
C LYS A 174 -9.16 14.09 -24.98
N ASP A 175 -8.06 13.44 -24.62
CA ASP A 175 -6.76 13.65 -25.28
C ASP A 175 -6.67 12.84 -26.59
N GLU A 176 -7.59 11.89 -26.82
CA GLU A 176 -7.67 11.01 -28.00
C GLU A 176 -8.75 11.43 -29.03
N THR A 177 -9.54 12.47 -28.76
CA THR A 177 -10.55 13.08 -29.67
C THR A 177 -10.16 14.47 -30.13
#